data_AF-A0A7S2U5Z9-F1
#
_entry.id   AF-A0A7S2U5Z9-F1
#
_cell.length_a   1.000
_cell.length_b   1.000
_cell.length_c   1.000
_cell.angle_alpha   90.00
_cell.angle_beta   90.00
_cell.angle_gamma   90.00
#
_symmetry.space_group_name_H-M   'P 1'
#
loop_
_entity.id
_entity.type
_entity.pdbx_description
1 polymer ?
#
loop_
_entity_poly.entity_id
_entity_poly.type
_entity_poly.pdbx_seq_one_letter_code
_entity_poly.pdbx_strand_id
1 'polypeptide(L)'
;DYAERHGYVKGVVKQILHEPGRGAPLAVVAFKNPYRFKKDTELMVAVEGMYSGMFIYCGKKAILTIGNIMPVGAMPEGTVCCNIEAAPGDRGTFARCSGDYAVVIS
;
A
#
# COMPACT_ATOMS: atom_id res chain seq x y z
N ASP A 1 -1.13 5.82 11.02
CA ASP A 1 -1.54 7.03 11.80
C ASP A 1 -3.04 7.12 12.07
N TYR A 2 -3.46 8.01 13.00
CA TYR A 2 -4.89 8.26 13.33
C TYR A 2 -5.76 8.47 12.07
N ALA A 3 -5.21 9.15 11.05
CA ALA A 3 -5.84 9.39 9.77
C ALA A 3 -6.15 8.11 8.99
N GLU A 4 -5.28 7.11 9.02
CA GLU A 4 -5.49 5.81 8.35
C GLU A 4 -6.45 4.92 9.15
N ARG A 5 -6.42 5.00 10.48
CA ARG A 5 -7.30 4.21 11.36
C ARG A 5 -8.78 4.66 11.28
N HIS A 6 -9.04 5.96 11.12
CA HIS A 6 -10.41 6.52 11.11
C HIS A 6 -10.88 6.99 9.73
N GLY A 7 -9.96 7.21 8.79
CA GLY A 7 -10.25 7.76 7.47
C GLY A 7 -9.41 7.09 6.38
N TYR A 8 -8.90 7.93 5.47
CA TYR A 8 -7.93 7.53 4.47
C TYR A 8 -6.95 8.69 4.20
N VAL A 9 -5.75 8.35 3.75
CA VAL A 9 -4.73 9.29 3.28
C VAL A 9 -4.54 9.07 1.78
N LYS A 10 -4.46 10.16 1.03
CA LYS A 10 -4.24 10.14 -0.43
C LYS A 10 -2.75 10.30 -0.73
N GLY A 11 -2.20 9.34 -1.46
CA GLY A 11 -0.85 9.35 -2.02
C GLY A 11 -0.86 9.46 -3.54
N VAL A 12 0.26 9.92 -4.11
CA VAL A 12 0.51 9.91 -5.56
C VAL A 12 1.76 9.10 -5.83
N VAL A 13 1.66 8.11 -6.72
CA VAL A 13 2.82 7.40 -7.24
C VAL A 13 3.65 8.37 -8.07
N LYS A 14 4.86 8.68 -7.63
CA LYS A 14 5.78 9.55 -8.36
C LYS A 14 6.51 8.80 -9.45
N GLN A 15 7.05 7.65 -9.11
CA GLN A 15 7.81 6.80 -10.02
C GLN A 15 7.85 5.37 -9.50
N ILE A 16 8.10 4.43 -10.41
CA ILE A 16 8.35 3.03 -10.09
C ILE A 16 9.85 2.81 -10.32
N LEU A 17 10.55 2.42 -9.26
CA LEU A 17 11.97 2.19 -9.21
C LEU A 17 12.25 0.68 -9.21
N HIS A 18 13.28 0.27 -9.94
CA HIS A 18 13.81 -1.08 -9.85
C HIS A 18 15.14 -1.05 -9.09
N GLU A 19 15.21 -1.73 -7.94
CA GLU A 19 16.46 -1.86 -7.17
C GLU A 19 17.18 -3.18 -7.51
N PRO A 20 18.47 -3.13 -7.85
CA PRO A 20 19.26 -4.33 -8.07
C PRO A 20 19.34 -5.13 -6.75
N GLY A 21 18.86 -6.38 -6.79
CA GLY A 21 18.75 -7.26 -5.61
C GLY A 21 17.32 -7.49 -5.13
N ARG A 22 16.33 -6.78 -5.69
CA ARG A 22 14.90 -6.99 -5.40
C ARG A 22 14.18 -7.48 -6.65
N GLY A 23 13.51 -8.63 -6.55
CA GLY A 23 12.70 -9.16 -7.65
C GLY A 23 11.43 -8.35 -7.93
N ALA A 24 10.89 -7.69 -6.90
CA ALA A 24 9.69 -6.86 -7.00
C ALA A 24 10.06 -5.36 -7.07
N PRO A 25 9.52 -4.59 -8.04
CA PRO A 25 9.76 -3.16 -8.14
C PRO A 25 9.21 -2.41 -6.91
N LEU A 26 9.75 -1.21 -6.68
CA LEU A 26 9.31 -0.30 -5.63
C LEU A 26 8.56 0.89 -6.23
N ALA A 27 7.46 1.27 -5.61
CA ALA A 27 6.74 2.49 -5.90
C ALA A 27 7.18 3.58 -4.93
N VAL A 28 7.63 4.71 -5.47
CA VAL A 28 7.88 5.93 -4.71
C VAL A 28 6.55 6.68 -4.60
N VAL A 29 5.95 6.72 -3.41
CA VAL A 29 4.63 7.33 -3.19
C VAL A 29 4.79 8.60 -2.36
N ALA A 30 4.29 9.71 -2.87
CA ALA A 30 4.28 10.98 -2.16
C ALA A 30 2.92 11.19 -1.47
N PHE A 31 2.94 11.24 -0.14
CA PHE A 31 1.80 11.55 0.72
C PHE A 31 1.84 13.01 1.18
N LYS A 32 0.67 13.58 1.42
CA LYS A 32 0.56 14.89 2.07
C LYS A 32 0.54 14.67 3.59
N ASN A 33 1.47 15.29 4.31
CA ASN A 33 1.51 15.18 5.76
C ASN A 33 0.25 15.83 6.37
N PRO A 34 -0.47 15.16 7.29
CA PRO A 34 -1.69 15.69 7.89
C PRO A 34 -1.44 16.80 8.92
N TYR A 35 -0.24 16.88 9.52
CA TYR A 35 0.10 17.80 10.60
C TYR A 35 0.98 18.98 10.15
N ARG A 36 1.80 18.80 9.12
CA ARG A 36 2.74 19.82 8.62
C ARG A 36 2.54 20.06 7.12
N PHE A 37 2.85 21.27 6.64
CA PHE A 37 2.87 21.56 5.19
C PHE A 37 4.13 20.96 4.54
N LYS A 38 4.17 19.62 4.49
CA LYS A 38 5.26 18.83 3.92
C LYS A 38 4.67 17.67 3.11
N LYS A 39 5.42 17.21 2.10
CA LYS A 39 5.17 15.93 1.43
C LYS A 39 6.12 14.89 2.02
N ASP A 40 5.55 13.79 2.50
CA ASP A 40 6.33 12.65 2.95
C ASP A 40 6.37 11.64 1.82
N THR A 41 7.58 11.24 1.45
CA THR A 41 7.81 10.28 0.38
C THR A 41 8.12 8.94 1.02
N GLU A 42 7.31 7.94 0.71
CA GLU A 42 7.44 6.58 1.23
C GLU A 42 7.75 5.63 0.07
N LEU A 43 8.54 4.60 0.37
CA LEU A 43 8.86 3.52 -0.56
C LEU A 43 7.97 2.33 -0.26
N MET A 44 7.15 1.95 -1.23
CA MET A 44 6.20 0.84 -1.11
C MET A 44 6.54 -0.24 -2.14
N VAL A 45 6.14 -1.49 -1.88
CA VAL A 45 6.21 -2.54 -2.90
C VAL A 45 5.20 -2.21 -3.98
N ALA A 46 5.63 -2.17 -5.24
CA ALA A 46 4.72 -1.94 -6.34
C ALA A 46 3.88 -3.19 -6.59
N VAL A 47 2.58 -2.99 -6.82
CA VAL A 47 1.67 -4.06 -7.25
C VAL A 47 1.50 -4.02 -8.76
N GLU A 48 1.12 -5.16 -9.33
CA GLU A 48 0.82 -5.23 -10.75
C GLU A 48 -0.27 -4.23 -11.14
N GLY A 49 -0.08 -3.53 -12.25
CA GLY A 49 -0.99 -2.49 -12.72
C GLY A 49 -0.78 -1.10 -12.08
N MET A 50 0.15 -0.94 -11.13
CA MET A 50 0.55 0.40 -10.69
C MET A 50 1.26 1.17 -11.80
N TYR A 51 0.98 2.47 -11.88
CA TYR A 51 1.62 3.38 -12.83
C TYR A 51 1.94 4.74 -12.20
N SER A 52 2.88 5.48 -12.80
CA SER A 52 3.24 6.82 -12.34
C SER A 52 2.08 7.82 -12.52
N GLY A 53 1.82 8.63 -11.50
CA GLY A 53 0.68 9.54 -11.45
C GLY A 53 -0.60 8.91 -10.88
N MET A 54 -0.63 7.60 -10.65
CA MET A 54 -1.76 6.92 -10.01
C MET A 54 -1.97 7.46 -8.58
N PHE A 55 -3.24 7.61 -8.19
CA PHE A 55 -3.62 7.90 -6.82
C PHE A 55 -3.79 6.61 -6.03
N ILE A 56 -3.17 6.57 -4.86
CA ILE A 56 -3.32 5.49 -3.89
C ILE A 56 -4.03 6.03 -2.66
N TYR A 57 -4.90 5.22 -2.08
CA TYR A 57 -5.62 5.54 -0.86
C TYR A 57 -5.25 4.53 0.23
N CYS A 58 -4.81 5.04 1.37
CA CYS A 58 -4.39 4.25 2.53
C CYS A 58 -5.31 4.51 3.71
N GLY A 59 -6.04 3.50 4.18
CA GLY A 59 -6.83 3.59 5.42
C GLY A 59 -8.12 2.78 5.41
N LYS A 60 -8.82 2.79 6.54
CA LYS A 60 -10.05 2.01 6.76
C LYS A 60 -11.20 2.38 5.80
N LYS A 61 -11.26 3.64 5.36
CA LYS A 61 -12.29 4.12 4.42
C LYS A 61 -11.82 4.16 2.96
N ALA A 62 -10.67 3.55 2.66
CA ALA A 62 -10.22 3.43 1.28
C ALA A 62 -11.16 2.49 0.49
N ILE A 63 -11.35 2.79 -0.80
CA ILE A 63 -12.12 1.94 -1.70
C ILE A 63 -11.25 0.74 -2.08
N LEU A 64 -11.86 -0.44 -2.22
CA LEU A 64 -11.17 -1.63 -2.71
C LEU A 64 -10.83 -1.46 -4.20
N THR A 65 -9.61 -1.01 -4.49
CA THR A 65 -9.04 -0.95 -5.84
C THR A 65 -7.59 -1.39 -5.78
N ILE A 66 -7.05 -1.83 -6.92
CA ILE A 66 -5.65 -2.24 -7.04
C ILE A 66 -4.73 -1.11 -6.53
N GLY A 67 -3.76 -1.47 -5.70
CA GLY A 67 -2.78 -0.56 -5.10
C GLY A 67 -3.22 0.15 -3.81
N ASN A 68 -4.51 0.13 -3.46
CA ASN A 68 -4.97 0.72 -2.19
C ASN A 68 -4.63 -0.16 -1.00
N ILE A 69 -4.41 0.50 0.14
CA ILE A 69 -4.02 -0.14 1.39
C ILE A 69 -5.18 0.01 2.36
N MET A 70 -5.75 -1.11 2.80
CA MET A 70 -6.84 -1.12 3.77
C MET A 70 -6.70 -2.30 4.74
N PRO A 71 -7.33 -2.25 5.93
CA PRO A 71 -7.29 -3.36 6.88
C PRO A 71 -7.92 -4.63 6.30
N VAL A 72 -7.30 -5.78 6.55
CA VAL A 72 -7.78 -7.09 6.06
C VAL A 72 -9.22 -7.37 6.47
N GLY A 73 -9.62 -6.99 7.69
CA GLY A 73 -11.01 -7.17 8.17
C GLY A 73 -12.06 -6.30 7.48
N ALA A 74 -11.66 -5.38 6.59
CA ALA A 74 -12.57 -4.62 5.74
C ALA A 74 -12.61 -5.14 4.29
N MET A 75 -11.74 -6.11 3.94
CA MET A 75 -11.73 -6.75 2.63
C MET A 75 -12.72 -7.94 2.64
N PRO A 76 -13.44 -8.19 1.53
CA PRO A 76 -14.26 -9.38 1.41
C PRO A 76 -13.40 -10.65 1.29
N GLU A 77 -13.98 -11.78 1.67
CA GLU A 77 -13.36 -13.10 1.48
C GLU A 77 -13.03 -13.35 0.00
N GLY A 78 -11.93 -14.05 -0.26
CA GLY A 78 -11.41 -14.28 -1.61
C GLY A 78 -10.65 -13.09 -2.21
N THR A 79 -10.50 -11.98 -1.48
CA THR A 79 -9.67 -10.86 -1.96
C THR A 79 -8.21 -11.27 -2.00
N VAL A 80 -7.56 -10.99 -3.14
CA VAL A 80 -6.12 -11.14 -3.32
C VAL A 80 -5.43 -9.87 -2.79
N CYS A 81 -4.49 -10.04 -1.87
CA CYS A 81 -3.73 -8.95 -1.27
C CYS A 81 -2.24 -9.29 -1.15
N CYS A 82 -1.42 -8.27 -0.93
CA CYS A 82 0.03 -8.38 -0.81
C CYS A 82 0.55 -7.42 0.26
N ASN A 83 1.81 -7.57 0.67
CA ASN A 83 2.46 -6.72 1.67
C ASN A 83 1.68 -6.67 3.01
N ILE A 84 1.28 -7.83 3.51
CA ILE A 84 0.42 -7.98 4.69
C ILE A 84 1.25 -7.83 5.97
N GLU A 85 0.68 -7.14 6.95
CA GLU A 85 1.26 -6.98 8.28
C GLU A 85 1.09 -8.26 9.11
N ALA A 86 2.17 -8.75 9.73
CA ALA A 86 2.11 -9.86 10.67
C ALA A 86 1.51 -9.43 12.01
N ALA A 87 1.84 -8.21 12.43
CA ALA A 87 1.23 -7.52 13.55
C ALA A 87 0.85 -6.10 13.14
N PRO A 88 -0.28 -5.54 13.63
CA PRO A 88 -0.74 -4.21 13.25
C PRO A 88 0.35 -3.15 13.46
N GLY A 89 0.79 -2.50 12.37
CA GLY A 89 1.80 -1.45 12.37
C GLY A 89 3.24 -1.91 12.11
N ASP A 90 3.49 -3.16 11.74
CA ASP A 90 4.82 -3.65 11.34
C ASP A 90 5.23 -3.23 9.90
N ARG A 91 4.36 -2.52 9.17
CA ARG A 91 4.59 -1.98 7.81
C ARG A 91 4.73 -3.03 6.71
N GLY A 92 4.26 -4.25 6.95
CA GLY A 92 4.17 -5.31 5.96
C GLY A 92 5.36 -6.26 6.00
N THR A 93 5.05 -7.53 6.25
CA THR A 93 6.02 -8.61 6.44
C THR A 93 5.77 -9.77 5.48
N PHE A 94 4.51 -10.09 5.17
CA PHE A 94 4.13 -11.22 4.31
C PHE A 94 3.83 -10.80 2.86
N ALA A 95 3.98 -11.74 1.92
CA ALA A 95 3.68 -11.57 0.49
C ALA A 95 4.34 -10.32 -0.13
N ARG A 96 5.68 -10.22 -0.03
CA ARG A 96 6.47 -9.08 -0.53
C ARG A 96 7.40 -9.42 -1.70
N CYS A 97 7.55 -10.70 -2.03
CA CYS A 97 8.39 -11.13 -3.15
C CYS A 97 7.65 -10.92 -4.48
N SER A 98 8.39 -11.05 -5.58
CA SER A 98 7.83 -10.86 -6.91
C SER A 98 6.82 -11.96 -7.24
N GLY A 99 5.58 -11.57 -7.54
CA GLY A 99 4.50 -12.50 -7.86
C GLY A 99 3.83 -13.17 -6.65
N ASP A 100 4.29 -12.90 -5.42
CA ASP A 100 3.64 -13.41 -4.22
C ASP A 100 2.33 -12.67 -3.94
N TYR A 101 1.33 -13.43 -3.52
CA TYR A 101 0.06 -12.90 -3.05
C TYR A 101 -0.45 -13.77 -1.90
N ALA A 102 -1.36 -13.22 -1.10
CA ALA A 102 -2.18 -13.98 -0.19
C ALA A 102 -3.65 -13.78 -0.52
N VAL A 103 -4.47 -14.69 -0.04
CA VAL A 103 -5.91 -14.65 -0.20
C VAL A 103 -6.54 -14.58 1.17
N VAL A 104 -7.52 -13.68 1.33
CA VAL A 104 -8.30 -13.59 2.56
C VAL A 104 -9.26 -14.78 2.62
N ILE A 105 -9.03 -15.67 3.59
CA ILE A 105 -9.85 -16.85 3.88
C ILE A 105 -10.45 -16.67 5.28
N SER A 106 -11.68 -17.17 5.48
CA SER A 106 -12.47 -17.08 6.73
C SER A 106 -11.83 -17.80 7.92
#